data_AF-D9XY16-F1
#
_entry.id   AF-D9XY16-F1
#
_cell.length_a   1.000
_cell.length_b   1.000
_cell.length_c   1.000
_cell.angle_alpha   90.00
_cell.angle_beta   90.00
_cell.angle_gamma   90.00
#
_symmetry.space_group_name_H-M   'P 1'
#
loop_
_entity.id
_entity.type
_entity.pdbx_description
1 polymer ?
#
loop_
_entity_poly.entity_id
_entity_poly.type
_entity_poly.pdbx_seq_one_letter_code
_entity_poly.pdbx_strand_id
1 'polypeptide(L)'
;MSNRYVDAFTRFVDNLDISGGPNACWPWKGYRTKKGYGQFQVNGKKVRSHRWLAERIIESELEPDLFVCHTCDHPWCHNPRHFFIGDVGDNNRDCRAKGRHRSGPVRRTTPA
;
A
#
# COMPACT_ATOMS: atom_id res chain seq x y z
N MET A 1 3.60 -29.87 6.32
CA MET A 1 2.15 -29.84 5.99
C MET A 1 1.92 -28.72 4.99
N SER A 2 1.35 -29.02 3.82
CA SER A 2 1.31 -28.04 2.73
C SER A 2 0.34 -26.89 3.05
N ASN A 3 0.85 -25.66 3.04
CA ASN A 3 0.16 -24.39 3.27
C ASN A 3 -0.86 -24.04 2.14
N ARG A 4 -1.40 -25.04 1.44
CA ARG A 4 -2.31 -24.89 0.29
C ARG A 4 -3.79 -24.96 0.67
N TYR A 5 -4.11 -25.43 1.87
CA TYR A 5 -5.49 -25.57 2.37
C TYR A 5 -5.93 -24.45 3.31
N VAL A 6 -5.01 -23.59 3.74
CA VAL A 6 -5.35 -22.41 4.53
C VAL A 6 -5.83 -21.33 3.57
N ASP A 7 -7.03 -20.81 3.81
CA ASP A 7 -7.65 -19.83 2.93
C ASP A 7 -6.78 -18.54 2.86
N ALA A 8 -6.99 -17.73 1.82
CA ALA A 8 -6.16 -16.55 1.59
C ALA A 8 -6.21 -15.51 2.72
N PHE A 9 -7.34 -15.41 3.42
CA PHE A 9 -7.51 -14.48 4.53
C PHE A 9 -6.67 -14.88 5.73
N THR A 10 -6.70 -16.15 6.12
CA THR A 10 -5.85 -16.64 7.22
C THR A 10 -4.37 -16.37 6.95
N ARG A 11 -3.89 -16.73 5.75
CA ARG A 11 -2.49 -16.46 5.35
C ARG A 11 -2.17 -14.95 5.31
N PHE A 12 -3.16 -14.11 5.02
CA PHE A 12 -2.99 -12.66 5.04
C PHE A 12 -2.82 -12.16 6.49
N VAL A 13 -3.71 -12.56 7.39
CA VAL A 13 -3.70 -12.14 8.80
C VAL A 13 -2.41 -12.58 9.51
N ASP A 14 -1.91 -13.79 9.23
CA ASP A 14 -0.65 -14.28 9.79
C ASP A 14 0.56 -13.38 9.46
N ASN A 15 0.49 -12.67 8.33
CA ASN A 15 1.53 -11.74 7.88
C ASN A 15 1.38 -10.32 8.45
N LEU A 16 0.35 -10.05 9.26
CA LEU A 16 0.18 -8.76 9.92
C LEU A 16 0.81 -8.78 11.32
N ASP A 17 1.43 -7.66 11.68
CA ASP A 17 1.75 -7.33 13.05
C ASP A 17 0.80 -6.24 13.53
N ILE A 18 -0.13 -6.60 14.42
CA ILE A 18 -1.15 -5.72 15.00
C ILE A 18 -0.86 -5.36 16.46
N SER A 19 0.31 -5.77 16.98
CA SER A 19 0.67 -5.63 18.41
C SER A 19 0.71 -4.18 18.89
N GLY A 20 0.96 -3.22 17.98
CA GLY A 20 0.96 -1.78 18.28
C GLY A 20 -0.42 -1.17 18.50
N GLY A 21 -1.51 -1.92 18.35
CA GLY A 21 -2.87 -1.43 18.56
C GLY A 21 -3.49 -0.69 17.36
N PRO A 22 -4.69 -0.12 17.53
CA PRO A 22 -5.54 0.31 16.41
C PRO A 22 -5.04 1.57 15.68
N ASN A 23 -4.21 2.40 16.30
CA ASN A 23 -3.67 3.63 15.68
C ASN A 23 -2.20 3.47 15.22
N ALA A 24 -1.55 2.36 15.54
CA ALA A 24 -0.19 2.11 15.08
C ALA A 24 -0.19 1.63 13.63
N CYS A 25 0.94 1.77 12.94
CA CYS A 25 1.12 1.05 11.68
C CYS A 25 1.05 -0.46 11.96
N TRP A 26 0.51 -1.23 11.01
CA TRP A 26 0.53 -2.69 11.06
C TRP A 26 1.53 -3.22 10.04
N PRO A 27 2.77 -3.55 10.45
CA PRO A 27 3.79 -4.05 9.54
C PRO A 27 3.39 -5.34 8.81
N TRP A 28 3.66 -5.37 7.51
CA TRP A 28 3.65 -6.59 6.72
C TRP A 28 4.94 -7.40 6.93
N LYS A 29 4.80 -8.61 7.47
CA LYS A 29 5.89 -9.56 7.73
C LYS A 29 6.24 -10.43 6.51
N GLY A 30 5.36 -10.47 5.51
CA GLY A 30 5.58 -11.24 4.28
C GLY A 30 6.54 -10.56 3.28
N TYR A 31 6.59 -11.08 2.05
CA TYR A 31 7.44 -10.51 1.00
C TYR A 31 7.07 -9.05 0.71
N ARG A 32 8.10 -8.22 0.54
CA ARG A 32 8.00 -6.82 0.15
C ARG A 32 8.84 -6.57 -1.10
N THR A 33 8.32 -5.78 -2.02
CA THR A 33 9.06 -5.30 -3.19
C THR A 33 10.23 -4.41 -2.77
N LYS A 34 11.17 -4.09 -3.69
CA LYS A 34 12.25 -3.11 -3.44
C LYS A 34 11.74 -1.73 -2.98
N LYS A 35 10.50 -1.38 -3.33
CA LYS A 35 9.83 -0.13 -2.91
C LYS A 35 9.03 -0.27 -1.60
N GLY A 36 9.18 -1.38 -0.87
CA GLY A 36 8.56 -1.60 0.45
C GLY A 36 7.14 -2.16 0.45
N TYR A 37 6.44 -2.16 -0.69
CA TYR A 37 5.07 -2.68 -0.77
C TYR A 37 4.99 -4.19 -0.58
N GLY A 38 4.05 -4.63 0.27
CA GLY A 38 3.75 -6.05 0.47
C GLY A 38 3.13 -6.74 -0.76
N GLN A 39 3.44 -8.03 -0.91
CA GLN A 39 2.81 -8.93 -1.88
C GLN A 39 2.64 -10.33 -1.30
N PHE A 40 1.63 -11.05 -1.78
CA PHE A 40 1.39 -12.46 -1.46
C PHE A 40 0.64 -13.18 -2.57
N GLN A 41 0.46 -14.49 -2.43
CA GLN A 41 -0.24 -15.31 -3.42
C GLN A 41 -1.71 -15.57 -3.02
N VAL A 42 -2.61 -15.29 -3.95
CA VAL A 42 -4.06 -15.60 -3.86
C VAL A 42 -4.43 -16.39 -5.11
N ASN A 43 -4.95 -17.61 -4.94
CA ASN A 43 -5.37 -18.48 -6.05
C ASN A 43 -4.31 -18.61 -7.17
N GLY A 44 -3.03 -18.78 -6.78
CA GLY A 44 -1.90 -18.91 -7.72
C GLY A 44 -1.43 -17.60 -8.36
N LYS A 45 -2.06 -16.46 -8.07
CA LYS A 45 -1.68 -15.14 -8.59
C LYS A 45 -0.98 -14.31 -7.52
N LYS A 46 0.08 -13.59 -7.91
CA LYS A 46 0.73 -12.59 -7.05
C LYS A 46 -0.12 -11.32 -7.03
N VAL A 47 -0.51 -10.86 -5.85
CA VAL A 47 -1.30 -9.63 -5.67
C VAL A 47 -0.60 -8.66 -4.72
N ARG A 48 -0.93 -7.36 -4.82
CA ARG A 48 -0.52 -6.34 -3.85
C ARG A 48 -1.35 -6.52 -2.59
N SER A 49 -0.69 -6.76 -1.45
CA SER A 49 -1.39 -7.11 -0.19
C SER A 49 -2.25 -5.95 0.34
N HIS A 50 -1.76 -4.72 0.27
CA HIS A 50 -2.51 -3.53 0.70
C HIS A 50 -3.74 -3.25 -0.17
N ARG A 51 -3.64 -3.44 -1.49
CA ARG A 51 -4.79 -3.33 -2.40
C ARG A 51 -5.83 -4.40 -2.13
N TRP A 52 -5.38 -5.65 -2.00
CA TRP A 52 -6.25 -6.77 -1.67
C TRP A 52 -7.01 -6.52 -0.36
N LEU A 53 -6.34 -5.98 0.67
CA LEU A 53 -7.00 -5.61 1.92
C LEU A 53 -8.08 -4.54 1.72
N ALA A 54 -7.76 -3.46 0.99
CA ALA A 54 -8.70 -2.37 0.75
C ALA A 54 -9.96 -2.85 0.02
N GLU A 55 -9.81 -3.67 -1.03
CA GLU A 55 -10.91 -4.26 -1.80
C GLU A 55 -11.83 -5.12 -0.90
N ARG A 56 -11.27 -5.84 0.08
CA ARG A 56 -12.06 -6.62 1.05
C ARG A 56 -12.80 -5.77 2.07
N ILE A 57 -12.26 -4.59 2.41
CA ILE A 57 -12.90 -3.68 3.37
C ILE A 57 -14.07 -2.93 2.72
N ILE A 58 -13.92 -2.54 1.45
CA ILE A 58 -14.97 -1.85 0.70
C ILE A 58 -15.94 -2.82 0.02
N GLU A 59 -15.69 -4.13 0.14
CA GLU A 59 -16.48 -5.20 -0.49
C GLU A 59 -16.67 -5.02 -2.00
N SER A 60 -15.66 -4.46 -2.67
CA SER A 60 -15.67 -4.16 -4.10
C SER A 60 -14.26 -4.23 -4.68
N GLU A 61 -14.17 -4.54 -5.97
CA GLU A 61 -12.94 -4.33 -6.72
C GLU A 61 -12.70 -2.83 -6.87
N LEU A 62 -11.44 -2.41 -6.71
CA LEU A 62 -11.04 -1.05 -7.04
C LEU A 62 -10.85 -0.97 -8.55
N GLU A 63 -11.18 0.17 -9.13
CA GLU A 63 -10.84 0.44 -10.53
C GLU A 63 -9.31 0.42 -10.72
N PRO A 64 -8.80 0.06 -11.92
CA PRO A 64 -7.37 -0.07 -12.17
C PRO A 64 -6.58 1.23 -11.99
N ASP A 65 -7.23 2.38 -12.14
CA ASP A 65 -6.67 3.73 -12.02
C ASP A 65 -6.78 4.32 -10.60
N LEU A 66 -7.44 3.62 -9.69
CA LEU A 66 -7.50 3.96 -8.26
C LEU A 66 -6.35 3.33 -7.48
N PHE A 67 -5.80 4.11 -6.56
CA PHE A 67 -4.69 3.74 -5.70
C PHE A 67 -5.12 3.68 -4.24
N VAL A 68 -4.55 2.73 -3.52
CA VAL A 68 -4.60 2.70 -2.05
C VAL A 68 -3.36 3.42 -1.54
N CYS A 69 -3.56 4.65 -1.09
CA CYS A 69 -2.50 5.53 -0.63
C CYS A 69 -2.39 5.51 0.89
N HIS A 70 -1.17 5.64 1.40
CA HIS A 70 -0.88 5.62 2.82
C HIS A 70 -0.80 7.05 3.38
N THR A 71 -1.63 7.39 4.36
CA THR A 71 -1.49 8.65 5.11
C THR A 71 -0.20 8.69 5.92
N CYS A 72 0.24 7.53 6.42
CA CYS A 72 1.46 7.34 7.21
C CYS A 72 2.76 7.22 6.39
N ASP A 73 2.69 7.24 5.04
CA ASP A 73 3.83 7.12 4.12
C ASP A 73 4.72 5.87 4.25
N HIS A 74 4.21 4.83 4.91
CA HIS A 74 4.90 3.55 5.06
C HIS A 74 4.28 2.49 4.13
N PRO A 75 4.90 2.15 2.98
CA PRO A 75 4.33 1.19 2.01
C PRO A 75 4.10 -0.23 2.56
N TRP A 76 4.74 -0.54 3.68
CA TRP A 76 4.62 -1.81 4.39
C TRP A 76 3.45 -1.84 5.39
N CYS A 77 2.81 -0.71 5.68
CA CYS A 77 1.70 -0.59 6.62
C CYS A 77 0.40 -1.17 6.01
N HIS A 78 -0.33 -1.92 6.82
CA HIS A 78 -1.62 -2.53 6.49
C HIS A 78 -2.74 -2.15 7.47
N ASN A 79 -2.57 -1.05 8.21
CA ASN A 79 -3.66 -0.51 9.01
C ASN A 79 -4.64 0.26 8.10
N PRO A 80 -5.91 -0.17 7.98
CA PRO A 80 -6.90 0.52 7.16
C PRO A 80 -7.14 1.98 7.53
N ARG A 81 -6.95 2.34 8.81
CA ARG A 81 -7.08 3.73 9.27
C ARG A 81 -5.99 4.63 8.68
N HIS A 82 -4.94 4.04 8.10
CA HIS A 82 -3.88 4.75 7.40
C HIS A 82 -4.03 4.70 5.88
N PHE A 83 -5.16 4.20 5.36
CA PHE A 83 -5.43 4.16 3.93
C PHE A 83 -6.38 5.28 3.51
N PHE A 84 -6.18 5.77 2.30
CA PHE A 84 -7.20 6.48 1.54
C PHE A 84 -7.19 5.99 0.10
N ILE A 85 -8.34 6.01 -0.55
CA ILE A 85 -8.45 5.72 -1.98
C ILE A 85 -8.34 7.04 -2.73
N GLY A 86 -7.50 7.09 -3.74
CA GLY A 86 -7.33 8.29 -4.57
C GLY A 86 -6.90 7.94 -5.98
N ASP A 87 -7.12 8.86 -6.91
CA ASP A 87 -6.60 8.74 -8.26
C ASP A 87 -5.10 9.13 -8.32
N VAL A 88 -4.53 9.09 -9.54
CA VAL A 88 -3.14 9.55 -9.77
C VAL A 88 -2.94 11.01 -9.31
N GLY A 89 -3.93 11.86 -9.52
CA GLY A 89 -3.94 13.26 -9.13
C GLY A 89 -3.90 13.45 -7.62
N ASP A 90 -4.72 12.74 -6.86
CA ASP A 90 -4.73 12.70 -5.40
C ASP A 90 -3.38 12.26 -4.86
N ASN A 91 -2.86 11.14 -5.38
CA ASN A 91 -1.56 10.63 -4.96
C ASN A 91 -0.42 11.63 -5.26
N ASN A 92 -0.47 12.31 -6.40
CA ASN A 92 0.50 13.35 -6.75
C ASN A 92 0.36 14.60 -5.87
N ARG A 93 -0.88 15.02 -5.54
CA ARG A 93 -1.15 16.13 -4.62
C ARG A 93 -0.62 15.81 -3.23
N ASP A 94 -0.89 14.62 -2.69
CA ASP A 94 -0.36 14.14 -1.41
C ASP A 94 1.18 14.11 -1.41
N CYS A 95 1.79 13.55 -2.46
CA CYS A 95 3.24 13.52 -2.63
C CYS A 95 3.87 14.92 -2.63
N ARG A 96 3.21 15.90 -3.28
CA ARG A 96 3.65 17.30 -3.30
C ARG A 96 3.47 17.98 -1.94
N ALA A 97 2.31 17.82 -1.31
CA ALA A 97 2.01 18.37 0.01
C ALA A 97 3.03 17.89 1.06
N LYS A 98 3.48 16.65 0.95
CA LYS A 98 4.47 16.03 1.83
C LYS A 98 5.93 16.28 1.42
N GLY A 99 6.18 17.07 0.37
CA GLY A 99 7.53 17.36 -0.12
C GLY A 99 8.28 16.14 -0.68
N ARG A 100 7.59 15.04 -0.99
CA ARG A 100 8.17 13.81 -1.56
C ARG A 100 8.34 13.85 -3.07
N HIS A 101 7.87 14.91 -3.73
CA HIS A 101 8.06 15.11 -5.15
C HIS A 101 9.54 15.37 -5.45
N ARG A 102 10.18 14.51 -6.27
CA ARG A 102 11.54 14.75 -6.73
C ARG A 102 11.53 15.94 -7.70
N SER A 103 11.91 17.10 -7.21
CA SER A 103 12.27 18.23 -8.07
C SER A 103 13.56 17.84 -8.79
N GLY A 104 13.50 17.67 -10.12
CA GLY A 104 14.72 17.67 -10.93
C GLY A 104 15.45 19.01 -10.78
N PRO A 105 16.74 19.10 -11.12
CA PRO A 105 17.46 20.37 -11.05
C PRO A 105 16.69 21.43 -11.85
N VAL A 106 16.30 22.52 -11.19
CA VAL A 106 15.71 23.68 -11.85
C VAL A 106 16.76 24.20 -12.82
N ARG A 107 16.53 24.03 -14.14
CA ARG A 107 17.29 24.77 -15.13
C ARG A 107 16.92 26.24 -14.93
N ARG A 108 17.78 26.99 -14.25
CA ARG A 108 17.67 28.44 -14.18
C ARG A 108 17.92 28.95 -15.60
N THR A 109 16.88 29.30 -16.33
CA THR A 109 17.03 30.12 -17.52
C THR A 109 17.30 31.54 -17.05
N THR A 110 18.56 31.96 -17.12
CA THR A 110 18.94 33.37 -16.97
C THR A 110 18.30 34.13 -18.14
N PRO A 111 17.53 35.20 -17.91
CA PRO A 111 17.13 36.10 -19.00
C PRO A 111 18.37 36.84 -19.51
N ALA A 112 18.42 37.04 -20.83
CA ALA A 112 19.43 37.85 -21.50
C ALA A 112 19.25 39.35 -21.21
#